data_AF-A0A5Z0FDM8-F1
#
_entry.id   AF-A0A5Z0FDM8-F1
#
_cell.length_a   1.000
_cell.length_b   1.000
_cell.length_c   1.000
_cell.angle_alpha   90.00
_cell.angle_beta   90.00
_cell.angle_gamma   90.00
#
_symmetry.space_group_name_H-M   'P 1'
#
loop_
_entity.id
_entity.type
_entity.pdbx_description
1 polymer ?
#
loop_
_entity_poly.entity_id
_entity_poly.type
_entity_poly.pdbx_seq_one_letter_code
_entity_poly.pdbx_strand_id
1 'polypeptide(L)'
;KTHLKDYEQAINENTALILKTHKSNFALMGFHSEVNIKDLHELAKEKELLSYYDLGSGWCENLNEKLIKNEPKIRKLVQECDILSFSGDKLFGSVQAGIILGKKELIEKLKQNQLLRMLRV
;
A
#
# COMPACT_ATOMS: atom_id res chain seq x y z
N LYS A 1 -9.77 4.77 16.83
CA LYS A 1 -8.59 3.93 17.17
C LYS A 1 -8.78 2.61 16.45
N THR A 2 -7.85 2.19 15.62
CA THR A 2 -7.89 0.90 14.94
C THR A 2 -6.75 0.04 15.47
N HIS A 3 -7.04 -1.23 15.71
CA HIS A 3 -6.16 -2.23 16.28
C HIS A 3 -6.10 -3.47 15.36
N LEU A 4 -5.05 -4.28 15.50
CA LEU A 4 -4.85 -5.47 14.67
C LEU A 4 -6.03 -6.46 14.78
N LYS A 5 -6.57 -6.62 16.00
CA LYS A 5 -7.75 -7.46 16.27
C LYS A 5 -8.98 -7.05 15.45
N ASP A 6 -9.11 -5.76 15.11
CA ASP A 6 -10.27 -5.27 14.36
C ASP A 6 -10.22 -5.78 12.91
N TYR A 7 -9.01 -5.94 12.35
CA TYR A 7 -8.81 -6.61 11.07
C TYR A 7 -9.05 -8.11 11.19
N GLU A 8 -8.45 -8.76 12.19
CA GLU A 8 -8.57 -10.21 12.38
C GLU A 8 -10.03 -10.66 12.53
N GLN A 9 -10.83 -9.94 13.31
CA GLN A 9 -12.24 -10.25 13.54
C GLN A 9 -13.12 -10.07 12.31
N ALA A 10 -12.69 -9.27 11.33
CA ALA A 10 -13.43 -9.03 10.10
C ALA A 10 -13.15 -10.06 8.99
N ILE A 11 -12.16 -10.93 9.18
CA ILE A 11 -11.78 -11.97 8.21
C ILE A 11 -12.83 -13.09 8.22
N ASN A 12 -13.26 -13.50 7.02
CA ASN A 12 -14.16 -14.62 6.80
C ASN A 12 -13.77 -15.39 5.53
N GLU A 13 -14.54 -16.41 5.17
CA GLU A 13 -14.29 -17.30 4.03
C GLU A 13 -14.28 -16.60 2.65
N ASN A 14 -14.84 -15.40 2.55
CA ASN A 14 -14.86 -14.61 1.32
C ASN A 14 -13.75 -13.54 1.29
N THR A 15 -12.97 -13.41 2.37
CA THR A 15 -11.87 -12.44 2.41
C THR A 15 -10.73 -12.91 1.51
N ALA A 16 -10.27 -12.04 0.62
CA ALA A 16 -9.13 -12.33 -0.27
C ALA A 16 -7.91 -11.44 0.00
N LEU A 17 -8.10 -10.31 0.69
CA LEU A 17 -7.12 -9.24 0.78
C LEU A 17 -7.31 -8.43 2.06
N ILE A 18 -6.20 -8.03 2.68
CA ILE A 18 -6.12 -6.94 3.65
C ILE A 18 -5.56 -5.70 2.95
N LEU A 19 -6.34 -4.62 2.95
CA LEU A 19 -5.98 -3.33 2.35
C LEU A 19 -5.63 -2.30 3.43
N LYS A 20 -4.54 -1.57 3.20
CA LYS A 20 -4.22 -0.33 3.91
C LYS A 20 -4.08 0.82 2.91
N THR A 21 -4.51 2.02 3.28
CA THR A 21 -4.31 3.24 2.49
C THR A 21 -3.57 4.29 3.32
N HIS A 22 -2.61 4.98 2.71
CA HIS A 22 -1.86 6.06 3.36
C HIS A 22 -2.69 7.36 3.34
N LYS A 23 -2.68 8.08 4.46
CA LYS A 23 -3.39 9.37 4.60
C LYS A 23 -2.57 10.49 3.96
N SER A 24 -2.54 10.52 2.63
CA SER A 24 -1.65 11.42 1.87
C SER A 24 -2.10 12.89 1.83
N ASN A 25 -3.39 13.18 2.05
CA ASN A 25 -3.98 14.51 1.91
C ASN A 25 -4.65 15.05 3.18
N PHE A 26 -4.60 14.33 4.28
CA PHE A 26 -5.09 14.79 5.58
C PHE A 26 -4.32 14.12 6.72
N ALA A 27 -4.39 14.72 7.91
CA ALA A 27 -3.83 14.15 9.12
C ALA A 27 -4.91 14.07 10.22
N LEU A 28 -4.83 13.04 11.05
CA LEU A 28 -5.67 12.92 12.23
C LEU A 28 -4.96 13.59 13.42
N MET A 29 -5.65 14.50 14.08
CA MET A 29 -5.16 15.20 15.27
C MET A 29 -5.80 14.62 16.53
N GLY A 30 -5.05 14.61 17.64
CA GLY A 30 -5.50 14.02 18.90
C GLY A 30 -5.34 12.50 18.98
N PHE A 31 -6.17 11.84 19.79
CA PHE A 31 -6.03 10.42 20.12
C PHE A 31 -6.46 9.51 18.99
N HIS A 32 -5.49 9.03 18.21
CA HIS A 32 -5.70 8.00 17.20
C HIS A 32 -4.66 6.87 17.34
N SER A 33 -4.99 5.72 16.77
CA SER A 33 -4.10 4.57 16.65
C SER A 33 -4.32 3.95 15.28
N GLU A 34 -3.24 3.42 14.72
CA GLU A 34 -3.22 2.83 13.39
C GLU A 34 -2.31 1.60 13.41
N VAL A 35 -2.69 0.56 12.68
CA VAL A 35 -1.90 -0.66 12.54
C VAL A 35 -0.86 -0.44 11.46
N ASN A 36 0.39 -0.82 11.71
CA ASN A 36 1.45 -0.74 10.71
C ASN A 36 1.18 -1.76 9.60
N ILE A 37 1.51 -1.41 8.35
CA ILE A 37 1.43 -2.32 7.21
C ILE A 37 2.20 -3.63 7.46
N LYS A 38 3.35 -3.57 8.15
CA LYS A 38 4.11 -4.76 8.49
C LYS A 38 3.30 -5.76 9.31
N ASP A 39 2.57 -5.29 10.32
CA ASP A 39 1.75 -6.17 11.18
C ASP A 39 0.56 -6.73 10.39
N LEU A 40 -0.03 -5.92 9.49
CA LEU A 40 -1.08 -6.38 8.59
C LEU A 40 -0.58 -7.42 7.57
N HIS A 41 0.66 -7.28 7.11
CA HIS A 41 1.28 -8.23 6.20
C HIS A 41 1.57 -9.58 6.88
N GLU A 42 2.03 -9.57 8.12
CA GLU A 42 2.19 -10.81 8.89
C GLU A 42 0.83 -11.48 9.18
N LEU A 43 -0.20 -10.70 9.54
CA LEU A 43 -1.57 -11.23 9.67
C LEU A 43 -2.08 -11.81 8.34
N ALA A 44 -1.85 -11.13 7.23
CA ALA A 44 -2.25 -11.63 5.91
C ALA A 44 -1.57 -12.96 5.58
N LYS A 45 -0.26 -13.10 5.85
CA LYS A 45 0.46 -14.38 5.68
C LYS A 45 -0.13 -15.49 6.55
N GLU A 46 -0.39 -15.21 7.83
CA GLU A 46 -0.94 -16.19 8.77
C GLU A 46 -2.31 -16.73 8.30
N LYS A 47 -3.13 -15.85 7.72
CA LYS A 47 -4.48 -16.20 7.23
C LYS A 47 -4.52 -16.57 5.74
N GLU A 48 -3.36 -16.73 5.09
CA GLU A 48 -3.23 -17.05 3.65
C GLU A 48 -3.93 -16.04 2.71
N LEU A 49 -3.95 -14.77 3.12
CA LEU A 49 -4.51 -13.63 2.38
C LEU A 49 -3.43 -12.81 1.69
N LEU A 50 -3.85 -11.99 0.73
CA LEU A 50 -2.98 -10.95 0.18
C LEU A 50 -2.93 -9.72 1.09
N SER A 51 -1.81 -9.01 1.09
CA SER A 51 -1.68 -7.68 1.68
C SER A 51 -1.41 -6.63 0.60
N TYR A 52 -2.16 -5.54 0.62
CA TYR A 52 -2.04 -4.43 -0.33
C TYR A 52 -1.90 -3.12 0.43
N TYR A 53 -0.86 -2.36 0.12
CA TYR A 53 -0.72 -0.99 0.57
C TYR A 53 -0.84 0.00 -0.59
N ASP A 54 -1.83 0.90 -0.52
CA ASP A 54 -1.87 2.09 -1.37
C ASP A 54 -1.16 3.23 -0.65
N LEU A 55 0.06 3.55 -1.11
CA LEU A 55 0.86 4.64 -0.59
C LEU A 55 0.36 6.00 -1.11
N GLY A 56 -0.22 6.03 -2.30
CA GLY A 56 -0.72 7.24 -2.95
C GLY A 56 0.37 8.23 -3.41
N SER A 57 1.27 8.68 -2.52
CA SER A 57 2.24 9.76 -2.72
C SER A 57 3.48 9.37 -3.54
N GLY A 58 3.96 8.13 -3.39
CA GLY A 58 5.05 7.59 -4.20
C GLY A 58 6.44 8.12 -3.86
N TRP A 59 6.73 8.37 -2.58
CA TRP A 59 8.05 8.89 -2.20
C TRP A 59 9.20 7.91 -2.48
N CYS A 60 10.00 8.25 -3.50
CA CYS A 60 11.28 7.60 -3.82
C CYS A 60 12.42 8.53 -3.34
N GLU A 61 13.47 7.95 -2.77
CA GLU A 61 14.58 8.62 -2.06
C GLU A 61 15.14 9.86 -2.81
N ASN A 62 15.74 10.83 -2.06
CA ASN A 62 16.38 12.10 -2.51
C ASN A 62 15.61 13.42 -2.32
N LEU A 63 14.49 13.44 -1.60
CA LEU A 63 13.89 14.70 -1.14
C LEU A 63 14.42 15.07 0.25
N ASN A 64 14.50 16.38 0.53
CA ASN A 64 15.02 16.93 1.78
C ASN A 64 14.28 16.32 3.00
N GLU A 65 15.01 15.60 3.86
CA GLU A 65 14.47 14.90 5.04
C GLU A 65 13.69 15.85 5.97
N LYS A 66 14.00 17.16 5.97
CA LYS A 66 13.27 18.16 6.76
C LYS A 66 11.84 18.41 6.27
N LEU A 67 11.56 18.14 5.00
CA LEU A 67 10.22 18.30 4.40
C LEU A 67 9.35 17.05 4.56
N ILE A 68 9.93 15.91 4.99
CA ILE A 68 9.30 14.59 4.85
C ILE A 68 9.42 13.79 6.15
N LYS A 69 8.99 14.39 7.27
CA LYS A 69 9.17 13.76 8.59
C LYS A 69 8.46 12.41 8.75
N ASN A 70 7.53 12.02 7.88
CA ASN A 70 6.70 10.81 8.08
C ASN A 70 6.32 10.05 6.79
N GLU A 71 6.90 10.34 5.61
CA GLU A 71 6.54 9.52 4.44
C GLU A 71 7.26 8.16 4.48
N PRO A 72 6.56 7.07 4.19
CA PRO A 72 7.18 5.77 4.16
C PRO A 72 7.96 5.55 2.84
N LYS A 73 9.20 5.07 2.97
CA LYS A 73 10.09 4.79 1.83
C LYS A 73 9.59 3.58 1.02
N ILE A 74 9.41 3.73 -0.29
CA ILE A 74 9.00 2.65 -1.20
C ILE A 74 9.86 1.38 -1.01
N ARG A 75 11.20 1.53 -0.92
CA ARG A 75 12.13 0.40 -0.79
C ARG A 75 11.87 -0.47 0.44
N LYS A 76 11.45 0.15 1.55
CA LYS A 76 11.07 -0.57 2.77
C LYS A 76 9.70 -1.21 2.61
N LEU A 77 8.72 -0.44 2.11
CA LEU A 77 7.34 -0.89 1.98
C LEU A 77 7.16 -2.10 1.07
N VAL A 78 7.93 -2.20 -0.02
CA VAL A 78 7.89 -3.36 -0.93
C VAL A 78 8.23 -4.68 -0.21
N GLN A 79 8.93 -4.64 0.92
CA GLN A 79 9.25 -5.82 1.74
C GLN A 79 8.20 -6.10 2.82
N GLU A 80 7.29 -5.14 3.07
CA GLU A 80 6.30 -5.17 4.15
C GLU A 80 4.87 -5.32 3.62
N CYS A 81 4.67 -5.62 2.33
CA CYS A 81 3.37 -5.95 1.73
C CYS A 81 3.56 -6.77 0.43
N ASP A 82 2.51 -7.45 -0.04
CA ASP A 82 2.57 -8.23 -1.29
C ASP A 82 2.43 -7.36 -2.54
N ILE A 83 1.57 -6.34 -2.45
CA ILE A 83 1.34 -5.32 -3.47
C ILE A 83 1.46 -3.93 -2.84
N LEU A 84 2.13 -3.03 -3.54
CA LEU A 84 2.25 -1.61 -3.23
C LEU A 84 1.82 -0.80 -4.46
N SER A 85 1.05 0.27 -4.27
CA SER A 85 0.75 1.21 -5.36
C SER A 85 0.94 2.67 -4.96
N PHE A 86 1.16 3.52 -5.96
CA PHE A 86 1.28 4.97 -5.78
C PHE A 86 1.15 5.73 -7.12
N SER A 87 0.96 7.05 -7.03
CA SER A 87 0.94 7.95 -8.18
C SER A 87 2.35 8.37 -8.61
N GLY A 88 2.60 8.40 -9.91
CA GLY A 88 3.87 8.85 -10.50
C GLY A 88 4.07 10.38 -10.50
N ASP A 89 2.99 11.16 -10.50
CA ASP A 89 2.98 12.62 -10.64
C ASP A 89 2.95 13.39 -9.30
N LYS A 90 3.08 12.67 -8.17
CA LYS A 90 3.13 13.26 -6.83
C LYS A 90 4.58 13.37 -6.33
N LEU A 91 4.90 12.77 -5.18
CA LEU A 91 6.25 12.82 -4.62
C LEU A 91 7.25 11.96 -5.39
N PHE A 92 6.78 11.10 -6.30
CA PHE A 92 7.64 10.39 -7.24
C PHE A 92 8.25 11.32 -8.32
N GLY A 93 7.62 12.47 -8.59
CA GLY A 93 8.18 13.53 -9.44
C GLY A 93 8.23 13.21 -10.94
N SER A 94 7.34 12.36 -11.44
CA SER A 94 7.24 11.95 -12.84
C SER A 94 5.93 12.43 -13.48
N VAL A 95 5.49 11.76 -14.54
CA VAL A 95 4.20 11.99 -15.23
C VAL A 95 3.04 11.28 -14.54
N GLN A 96 1.81 11.63 -14.94
CA GLN A 96 0.60 10.96 -14.46
C GLN A 96 0.65 9.47 -14.81
N ALA A 97 0.80 8.64 -13.79
CA ALA A 97 0.86 7.19 -13.90
C ALA A 97 0.39 6.54 -12.59
N GLY A 98 -0.28 5.39 -12.71
CA GLY A 98 -0.46 4.47 -11.58
C GLY A 98 0.65 3.44 -11.58
N ILE A 99 1.48 3.44 -10.54
CA ILE A 99 2.60 2.50 -10.41
C ILE A 99 2.18 1.42 -9.41
N ILE A 100 2.37 0.15 -9.81
CA ILE A 100 2.11 -1.02 -8.96
C ILE A 100 3.41 -1.83 -8.86
N LEU A 101 3.88 -2.07 -7.65
CA LEU A 101 5.03 -2.91 -7.31
C LEU A 101 4.56 -4.10 -6.48
N GLY A 102 5.24 -5.24 -6.58
CA GLY A 102 4.89 -6.42 -5.81
C GLY A 102 5.59 -7.67 -6.30
N LYS A 103 5.17 -8.82 -5.76
CA LYS A 103 5.70 -10.14 -6.15
C LYS A 103 5.45 -10.42 -7.63
N LYS A 104 6.42 -11.06 -8.29
CA LYS A 104 6.37 -11.32 -9.74
C LYS A 104 5.10 -12.05 -10.14
N GLU A 105 4.73 -13.11 -9.43
CA GLU A 105 3.53 -13.90 -9.74
C GLU A 105 2.23 -13.07 -9.67
N LEU A 106 2.15 -12.11 -8.74
CA LEU A 106 0.98 -11.25 -8.61
C LEU A 106 0.92 -10.22 -9.72
N ILE A 107 2.05 -9.61 -10.08
CA ILE A 107 2.13 -8.67 -11.19
C ILE A 107 1.78 -9.35 -12.52
N GLU A 108 2.25 -10.57 -12.77
CA GLU A 108 1.89 -11.33 -13.96
C GLU A 108 0.40 -11.68 -13.99
N LYS A 109 -0.20 -12.05 -12.85
CA LYS A 109 -1.65 -12.27 -12.75
C LYS A 109 -2.44 -10.99 -13.05
N LEU A 110 -2.00 -9.84 -12.52
CA LEU A 110 -2.63 -8.54 -12.81
C LEU A 110 -2.57 -8.23 -14.31
N LYS A 111 -1.40 -8.41 -14.95
CA LYS A 111 -1.18 -8.14 -16.39
C LYS A 111 -2.15 -8.87 -17.33
N GLN A 112 -2.68 -10.01 -16.91
CA GLN A 112 -3.63 -10.79 -17.71
C GLN A 112 -5.07 -10.23 -17.66
N ASN A 113 -5.38 -9.30 -16.74
CA ASN A 113 -6.71 -8.73 -16.62
C ASN A 113 -7.00 -7.75 -17.78
N GLN A 114 -8.13 -7.97 -18.48
CA GLN A 114 -8.56 -7.13 -19.61
C GLN A 114 -8.73 -5.66 -19.24
N LEU A 115 -9.02 -5.32 -17.97
CA LEU A 115 -9.09 -3.93 -17.51
C LEU A 115 -7.78 -3.17 -17.74
N LEU A 116 -6.62 -3.83 -17.64
CA LEU A 116 -5.34 -3.16 -17.92
C LEU A 116 -5.22 -2.70 -19.36
N ARG A 117 -5.93 -3.33 -20.31
CA ARG A 117 -5.94 -2.86 -21.70
C ARG A 117 -6.65 -1.53 -21.84
N MET A 118 -7.67 -1.28 -21.03
CA MET A 118 -8.41 -0.01 -20.97
C MET A 118 -7.63 1.08 -20.24
N LEU A 119 -6.82 0.70 -19.24
CA LEU A 119 -6.02 1.62 -18.42
C LEU A 119 -4.66 1.98 -19.05
N ARG A 120 -4.32 1.41 -20.20
CA ARG A 120 -3.07 1.71 -20.91
C ARG A 120 -3.22 3.02 -21.69
N VAL A 121 -2.47 4.04 -21.29
CA VAL A 121 -2.38 5.37 -21.91
C VAL A 121 -1.23 5.41 -22.90
#